data_AF-A0A432G8S5-F1
#
_entry.id   AF-A0A432G8S5-F1
#
_cell.length_a   1.000
_cell.length_b   1.000
_cell.length_c   1.000
_cell.angle_alpha   90.00
_cell.angle_beta   90.00
_cell.angle_gamma   90.00
#
_symmetry.space_group_name_H-M   'P 1'
#
loop_
_entity.id
_entity.type
_entity.pdbx_description
1 polymer ?
#
loop_
_entity_poly.entity_id
_entity_poly.type
_entity_poly.pdbx_seq_one_letter_code
_entity_poly.pdbx_strand_id
1 'polypeptide(L)'
;MQLKHLVLIIFAVLVTGCSWFSDSTEPVNESYEAGKKALEEGNYEIAKSYFREISPDSPFYPQAIWMIQKVPFKKGVAAFEQKQYQIAIFELSKVPLHSPDYAESRRYLKLVDLALLNKQFLNASGQDRFVLVQEIIDIAYELADSKLIFESVDLIYTGLDQSTSTRHTRDLIYLLGSVVSTNKDLALQQKALNYLLTDFEQLYKHSEVRPEVFRIIGNLKLEMM
;
A
#
# COMPACT_ATOMS: atom_id res chain seq x y z
N MET A 1 26.32 -23.66 45.95
CA MET A 1 25.07 -22.87 45.78
C MET A 1 25.44 -21.40 45.65
N GLN A 2 25.76 -20.94 44.44
CA GLN A 2 26.12 -19.54 44.16
C GLN A 2 25.41 -19.09 42.87
N LEU A 3 24.09 -19.00 42.92
CA LEU A 3 23.28 -18.46 41.82
C LEU A 3 21.92 -17.91 42.28
N LYS A 4 21.86 -17.28 43.47
CA LYS A 4 20.61 -16.70 43.98
C LYS A 4 20.72 -15.28 44.54
N HIS A 5 21.89 -14.65 44.52
CA HIS A 5 22.07 -13.31 45.08
C HIS A 5 22.52 -12.24 44.06
N LEU A 6 22.71 -12.61 42.79
CA LEU A 6 23.02 -11.64 41.73
C LEU A 6 21.75 -11.01 41.09
N VAL A 7 20.56 -11.53 41.38
CA VAL A 7 19.28 -11.06 40.81
C VAL A 7 18.67 -9.91 41.62
N LEU A 8 19.23 -9.58 42.80
CA LEU A 8 18.64 -8.59 43.72
C LEU A 8 19.31 -7.20 43.72
N ILE A 9 20.36 -6.98 42.92
CA ILE A 9 21.12 -5.70 42.92
C ILE A 9 20.88 -4.85 41.65
N ILE A 10 20.18 -5.37 40.63
CA ILE A 10 19.87 -4.58 39.41
C ILE A 10 18.48 -3.91 39.49
N PHE A 11 17.66 -4.21 40.51
CA PHE A 11 16.31 -3.63 40.65
C PHE A 11 16.24 -2.39 41.56
N ALA A 12 17.36 -1.88 42.08
CA ALA A 12 17.37 -0.82 43.09
C ALA A 12 17.88 0.56 42.61
N VAL A 13 18.08 0.77 41.31
CA VAL A 13 18.55 2.08 40.77
C VAL A 13 17.58 2.69 39.73
N LEU A 14 16.39 2.12 39.53
CA LEU A 14 15.35 2.70 38.66
C LEU A 14 14.34 3.60 39.40
N VAL A 15 14.62 3.98 40.66
CA VAL A 15 13.76 4.89 41.44
C VAL A 15 14.57 6.03 42.04
N THR A 16 15.28 6.76 41.19
CA THR A 16 15.49 8.19 41.37
C THR A 16 15.12 8.85 40.06
N GLY A 17 13.82 8.83 39.77
CA GLY A 17 13.24 9.78 38.84
C GLY A 17 13.68 11.17 39.28
N CYS A 18 14.40 11.85 38.40
CA CYS A 18 14.55 13.30 38.50
C CYS A 18 13.16 13.90 38.27
N SER A 19 12.38 13.95 39.35
CA SER A 19 11.20 14.77 39.52
C SER A 19 11.65 16.23 39.57
N TRP A 20 11.86 16.81 38.38
CA TRP A 20 12.04 18.26 38.22
C TRP A 20 11.15 18.89 37.14
N PHE A 21 10.19 18.14 36.61
CA PHE A 21 9.03 18.75 35.95
C PHE A 21 7.86 18.66 36.92
N SER A 22 7.43 19.83 37.38
CA SER A 22 6.25 20.00 38.21
C SER A 22 5.05 19.28 37.60
N ASP A 23 4.15 18.79 38.44
CA ASP A 23 2.76 18.52 38.09
C ASP A 23 2.11 19.78 37.50
N SER A 24 2.34 20.06 36.23
CA SER A 24 1.44 20.88 35.45
C SER A 24 0.26 19.96 35.13
N THR A 25 -0.82 20.09 35.89
CA THR A 25 -2.12 19.66 35.40
C THR A 25 -2.31 20.31 34.04
N GLU A 26 -2.21 19.53 32.97
CA GLU A 26 -2.48 20.03 31.63
C GLU A 26 -3.86 20.70 31.65
N PRO A 27 -3.99 21.94 31.15
CA PRO A 27 -5.27 22.62 31.18
C PRO A 27 -6.32 21.78 30.43
N VAL A 28 -7.41 21.37 31.08
CA VAL A 28 -8.44 20.56 30.40
C VAL A 28 -9.31 21.48 29.57
N ASN A 29 -9.36 21.26 28.25
CA ASN A 29 -10.29 21.96 27.35
C ASN A 29 -11.38 20.98 26.91
N GLU A 30 -12.62 21.21 27.36
CA GLU A 30 -13.75 20.31 27.11
C GLU A 30 -14.02 20.10 25.61
N SER A 31 -13.99 21.17 24.81
CA SER A 31 -14.16 21.07 23.35
C SER A 31 -13.01 20.28 22.71
N TYR A 32 -11.78 20.43 23.17
CA TYR A 32 -10.64 19.65 22.65
C TYR A 32 -10.81 18.14 22.93
N GLU A 33 -11.18 17.78 24.15
CA GLU A 33 -11.43 16.38 24.53
C GLU A 33 -12.64 15.79 23.79
N ALA A 34 -13.73 16.54 23.68
CA ALA A 34 -14.91 16.15 22.91
C ALA A 34 -14.58 15.95 21.42
N GLY A 35 -13.75 16.83 20.85
CA GLY A 35 -13.27 16.72 19.48
C GLY A 35 -12.42 15.47 19.25
N LYS A 36 -11.51 15.14 20.16
CA LYS A 36 -10.71 13.90 20.11
C LYS A 36 -11.60 12.66 20.13
N LYS A 37 -12.53 12.62 21.09
CA LYS A 37 -13.48 11.51 21.22
C LYS A 37 -14.33 11.34 19.95
N ALA A 38 -14.90 12.42 19.43
CA ALA A 38 -15.67 12.37 18.20
C ALA A 38 -14.84 11.90 17.00
N LEU A 39 -13.55 12.27 16.93
CA LEU A 39 -12.65 11.80 15.88
C LEU A 39 -12.40 10.30 15.97
N GLU A 40 -12.18 9.77 17.18
CA GLU A 40 -11.98 8.33 17.43
C GLU A 40 -13.23 7.51 17.10
N GLU A 41 -14.42 8.07 17.37
CA GLU A 41 -15.70 7.46 17.03
C GLU A 41 -16.06 7.56 15.52
N GLY A 42 -15.23 8.23 14.71
CA GLY A 42 -15.47 8.43 13.28
C GLY A 42 -16.51 9.52 12.96
N ASN A 43 -16.91 10.31 13.96
CA ASN A 43 -17.83 11.44 13.84
C ASN A 43 -17.09 12.69 13.33
N TYR A 44 -16.51 12.61 12.13
CA TYR A 44 -15.53 13.57 11.60
C TYR A 44 -16.00 15.04 11.54
N GLU A 45 -17.25 15.29 11.15
CA GLU A 45 -17.76 16.67 11.08
C GLU A 45 -18.05 17.25 12.47
N ILE A 46 -18.49 16.40 13.42
CA ILE A 46 -18.68 16.76 14.82
C ILE A 46 -17.31 17.04 15.49
N ALA A 47 -16.30 16.22 15.19
CA ALA A 47 -14.94 16.48 15.66
C ALA A 47 -14.44 17.86 15.19
N LYS A 48 -14.64 18.18 13.90
CA LYS A 48 -14.28 19.48 13.35
C LYS A 48 -15.04 20.64 13.99
N SER A 49 -16.32 20.48 14.33
CA SER A 49 -17.06 21.55 15.01
C SER A 49 -16.46 21.84 16.38
N TYR A 50 -16.22 20.80 17.20
CA TYR A 50 -15.59 20.97 18.52
C TYR A 50 -14.21 21.61 18.45
N PHE A 51 -13.35 21.20 17.50
CA PHE A 51 -12.03 21.83 17.34
C PHE A 51 -12.11 23.30 16.91
N ARG A 52 -13.16 23.70 16.16
CA ARG A 52 -13.35 25.09 15.73
C ARG A 52 -13.89 26.01 16.82
N GLU A 53 -14.46 25.48 17.89
CA GLU A 53 -14.91 26.25 19.06
C GLU A 53 -13.74 26.77 19.89
N ILE A 54 -12.56 26.16 19.76
CA ILE A 54 -11.37 26.57 20.48
C ILE A 54 -10.91 27.93 19.96
N SER A 55 -10.93 28.93 20.84
CA SER A 55 -10.52 30.30 20.53
C SER A 55 -9.05 30.36 20.05
N PRO A 56 -8.70 31.22 19.07
CA PRO A 56 -7.33 31.48 18.66
C PRO A 56 -6.36 31.84 19.80
N ASP A 57 -6.86 32.45 20.87
CA ASP A 57 -6.06 32.83 22.04
C ASP A 57 -5.80 31.65 23.00
N SER A 58 -6.42 30.49 22.77
CA SER A 58 -6.26 29.29 23.58
C SER A 58 -4.91 28.62 23.32
N PRO A 59 -4.21 28.13 24.36
CA PRO A 59 -3.03 27.26 24.20
C PRO A 59 -3.30 25.97 23.40
N PHE A 60 -4.58 25.57 23.24
CA PHE A 60 -5.01 24.41 22.46
C PHE A 60 -5.28 24.69 20.99
N TYR A 61 -5.27 25.96 20.57
CA TYR A 61 -5.64 26.32 19.21
C TYR A 61 -4.72 25.68 18.15
N PRO A 62 -3.38 25.70 18.28
CA PRO A 62 -2.52 25.02 17.30
C PRO A 62 -2.82 23.52 17.16
N GLN A 63 -3.10 22.84 18.28
CA GLN A 63 -3.43 21.43 18.33
C GLN A 63 -4.79 21.17 17.68
N ALA A 64 -5.77 22.03 17.93
CA ALA A 64 -7.08 21.97 17.30
C ALA A 64 -7.00 22.10 15.78
N ILE A 65 -6.20 23.05 15.27
CA ILE A 65 -5.94 23.21 13.84
C ILE A 65 -5.28 21.97 13.26
N TRP A 66 -4.27 21.42 13.93
CA TRP A 66 -3.62 20.18 13.51
C TRP A 66 -4.60 19.01 13.42
N MET A 67 -5.48 18.87 14.42
CA MET A 67 -6.51 17.83 14.44
C MET A 67 -7.53 18.00 13.30
N ILE A 68 -7.93 19.23 12.98
CA ILE A 68 -8.79 19.53 11.82
C ILE A 68 -8.11 19.11 10.52
N GLN A 69 -6.81 19.38 10.37
CA GLN A 69 -6.04 18.99 9.18
C GLN A 69 -5.84 17.48 9.05
N LYS A 70 -5.94 16.73 10.16
CA LYS A 70 -5.87 15.26 10.19
C LYS A 70 -7.16 14.57 9.74
N VAL A 71 -8.29 15.26 9.83
CA VAL A 71 -9.62 14.69 9.53
C VAL A 71 -9.73 14.13 8.11
N PRO A 72 -9.28 14.82 7.03
CA PRO A 72 -9.36 14.28 5.67
C PRO A 72 -8.64 12.94 5.51
N PHE A 73 -7.47 12.78 6.14
CA PHE A 73 -6.74 11.51 6.12
C PHE A 73 -7.54 10.39 6.80
N LYS A 74 -7.99 10.61 8.05
CA LYS A 74 -8.77 9.60 8.80
C LYS A 74 -10.06 9.20 8.08
N LYS A 75 -10.81 10.19 7.61
CA LYS A 75 -12.07 9.98 6.87
C LYS A 75 -11.83 9.26 5.54
N GLY A 76 -10.76 9.63 4.83
CA GLY A 76 -10.36 9.00 3.57
C GLY A 76 -9.96 7.52 3.73
N VAL A 77 -9.19 7.20 4.77
CA VAL A 77 -8.81 5.81 5.10
C VAL A 77 -10.05 4.99 5.48
N ALA A 78 -10.92 5.52 6.34
CA ALA A 78 -12.16 4.82 6.71
C ALA A 78 -13.07 4.57 5.49
N ALA A 79 -13.17 5.54 4.57
CA ALA A 79 -13.90 5.36 3.32
C ALA A 79 -13.27 4.30 2.41
N PHE A 80 -11.94 4.22 2.35
CA PHE A 80 -11.23 3.16 1.63
C PHE A 80 -11.54 1.78 2.21
N GLU A 81 -11.47 1.62 3.53
CA GLU A 81 -11.80 0.35 4.22
C GLU A 81 -13.25 -0.09 3.95
N GLN A 82 -14.17 0.87 3.86
CA GLN A 82 -15.57 0.65 3.50
C GLN A 82 -15.80 0.50 1.98
N LYS A 83 -14.74 0.49 1.16
CA LYS A 83 -14.77 0.42 -0.32
C LYS A 83 -15.55 1.56 -0.98
N GLN A 84 -15.72 2.68 -0.29
CA GLN A 84 -16.32 3.91 -0.80
C GLN A 84 -15.25 4.74 -1.54
N TYR A 85 -14.72 4.19 -2.63
CA TYR A 85 -13.53 4.70 -3.30
C TYR A 85 -13.63 6.17 -3.74
N GLN A 86 -14.80 6.63 -4.18
CA GLN A 86 -15.00 8.03 -4.56
C GLN A 86 -14.85 8.99 -3.37
N ILE A 87 -15.34 8.59 -2.19
CA ILE A 87 -15.19 9.36 -0.95
C ILE A 87 -13.73 9.32 -0.50
N ALA A 88 -13.08 8.15 -0.59
CA ALA A 88 -11.66 8.00 -0.27
C ALA A 88 -10.79 8.95 -1.11
N ILE A 89 -10.99 8.97 -2.44
CA ILE A 89 -10.27 9.88 -3.35
C ILE A 89 -10.49 11.34 -2.94
N PHE A 90 -11.76 11.72 -2.75
CA PHE A 90 -12.12 13.10 -2.43
C PHE A 90 -11.50 13.57 -1.11
N GLU A 91 -11.50 12.74 -0.05
CA GLU A 91 -10.95 13.15 1.24
C GLU A 91 -9.43 13.05 1.31
N LEU A 92 -8.83 11.99 0.77
CA LEU A 92 -7.36 11.82 0.76
C LEU A 92 -6.66 12.89 -0.09
N SER A 93 -7.29 13.36 -1.17
CA SER A 93 -6.74 14.45 -2.02
C SER A 93 -6.63 15.80 -1.31
N LYS A 94 -7.35 15.99 -0.19
CA LYS A 94 -7.29 17.23 0.61
C LYS A 94 -6.16 17.23 1.64
N VAL A 95 -5.45 16.12 1.82
CA VAL A 95 -4.34 16.04 2.76
C VAL A 95 -3.22 16.99 2.28
N PRO A 96 -2.81 17.99 3.06
CA PRO A 96 -1.82 18.96 2.63
C PRO A 96 -0.44 18.34 2.43
N LEU A 97 0.35 18.85 1.47
CA LEU A 97 1.71 18.37 1.16
C LEU A 97 2.65 18.34 2.39
N HIS A 98 2.51 19.31 3.29
CA HIS A 98 3.34 19.44 4.50
C HIS A 98 2.80 18.61 5.68
N SER A 99 1.69 17.90 5.51
CA SER A 99 1.15 17.02 6.55
C SER A 99 2.05 15.79 6.71
N PRO A 100 2.29 15.32 7.96
CA PRO A 100 2.97 14.04 8.17
C PRO A 100 2.22 12.85 7.52
N ASP A 101 0.90 12.98 7.34
CA ASP A 101 0.06 11.95 6.73
C ASP A 101 0.07 12.00 5.19
N TYR A 102 0.77 12.96 4.57
CA TYR A 102 0.71 13.16 3.11
C TYR A 102 1.21 11.94 2.33
N ALA A 103 2.40 11.42 2.66
CA ALA A 103 2.97 10.27 1.98
C ALA A 103 2.04 9.04 2.05
N GLU A 104 1.48 8.78 3.22
CA GLU A 104 0.55 7.68 3.42
C GLU A 104 -0.78 7.92 2.68
N SER A 105 -1.28 9.16 2.64
CA SER A 105 -2.47 9.50 1.85
C SER A 105 -2.27 9.22 0.35
N ARG A 106 -1.07 9.53 -0.19
CA ARG A 106 -0.70 9.21 -1.57
C ARG A 106 -0.63 7.72 -1.81
N ARG A 107 -0.14 6.95 -0.83
CA ARG A 107 -0.14 5.49 -0.87
C ARG A 107 -1.56 4.92 -0.94
N TYR A 108 -2.47 5.40 -0.08
CA TYR A 108 -3.88 4.98 -0.11
C TYR A 108 -4.56 5.35 -1.42
N LEU A 109 -4.27 6.50 -2.02
CA LEU A 109 -4.79 6.85 -3.34
C LEU A 109 -4.37 5.82 -4.41
N LYS A 110 -3.11 5.39 -4.42
CA LYS A 110 -2.65 4.32 -5.32
C LYS A 110 -3.34 2.99 -5.06
N LEU A 111 -3.62 2.65 -3.80
CA LEU A 111 -4.39 1.45 -3.46
C LEU A 111 -5.85 1.53 -3.93
N VAL A 112 -6.45 2.73 -3.89
CA VAL A 112 -7.77 2.97 -4.48
C VAL A 112 -7.71 2.76 -5.99
N ASP A 113 -6.74 3.37 -6.67
CA ASP A 113 -6.57 3.24 -8.12
C ASP A 113 -6.40 1.77 -8.52
N LEU A 114 -5.54 1.04 -7.81
CA LEU A 114 -5.35 -0.40 -7.98
C LEU A 114 -6.67 -1.20 -7.85
N ALA A 115 -7.50 -0.89 -6.85
CA ALA A 115 -8.78 -1.56 -6.67
C ALA A 115 -9.76 -1.27 -7.83
N LEU A 116 -9.75 -0.04 -8.36
CA LEU A 116 -10.57 0.35 -9.50
C LEU A 116 -10.07 -0.32 -10.80
N LEU A 117 -8.76 -0.35 -11.04
CA LEU A 117 -8.15 -0.98 -12.20
C LEU A 117 -8.41 -2.49 -12.22
N ASN A 118 -8.27 -3.18 -11.09
CA ASN A 118 -8.59 -4.60 -10.97
C ASN A 118 -10.06 -4.89 -11.32
N LYS A 119 -10.99 -4.00 -10.95
CA LYS A 119 -12.41 -4.15 -11.34
C LYS A 119 -12.62 -3.96 -12.85
N GLN A 120 -11.88 -3.05 -13.48
CA GLN A 120 -11.94 -2.85 -14.93
C GLN A 120 -11.34 -4.05 -15.68
N PHE A 121 -10.23 -4.60 -15.18
CA PHE A 121 -9.52 -5.73 -15.77
C PHE A 121 -10.43 -6.94 -16.00
N LEU A 122 -11.33 -7.24 -15.05
CA LEU A 122 -12.28 -8.36 -15.15
C LEU A 122 -13.19 -8.30 -16.38
N ASN A 123 -13.47 -7.10 -16.90
CA ASN A 123 -14.36 -6.88 -18.04
C ASN A 123 -13.62 -6.48 -19.32
N ALA A 124 -12.33 -6.14 -19.21
CA ALA A 124 -11.51 -5.75 -20.36
C ALA A 124 -11.06 -6.98 -21.16
N SER A 125 -10.73 -6.77 -22.43
CA SER A 125 -10.15 -7.81 -23.30
C SER A 125 -9.15 -7.21 -24.28
N GLY A 126 -8.33 -8.04 -24.91
CA GLY A 126 -7.37 -7.60 -25.92
C GLY A 126 -6.41 -6.51 -25.42
N GLN A 127 -6.28 -5.44 -26.21
CA GLN A 127 -5.32 -4.36 -25.93
C GLN A 127 -5.66 -3.60 -24.64
N ASP A 128 -6.93 -3.34 -24.36
CA ASP A 128 -7.35 -2.63 -23.15
C ASP A 128 -6.94 -3.40 -21.90
N ARG A 129 -7.07 -4.73 -21.94
CA ARG A 129 -6.62 -5.57 -20.84
C ARG A 129 -5.10 -5.50 -20.64
N PHE A 130 -4.33 -5.53 -21.72
CA PHE A 130 -2.88 -5.41 -21.63
C PHE A 130 -2.47 -4.09 -20.96
N VAL A 131 -3.08 -2.97 -21.35
CA VAL A 131 -2.83 -1.65 -20.74
C VAL A 131 -3.14 -1.68 -19.24
N LEU A 132 -4.28 -2.26 -18.84
CA LEU A 132 -4.64 -2.38 -17.42
C LEU A 132 -3.64 -3.22 -16.62
N VAL A 133 -3.15 -4.33 -17.17
CA VAL A 133 -2.11 -5.16 -16.51
C VAL A 133 -0.84 -4.34 -16.29
N GLN A 134 -0.41 -3.58 -17.30
CA GLN A 134 0.77 -2.74 -17.19
C GLN A 134 0.59 -1.66 -16.12
N GLU A 135 -0.53 -0.94 -16.10
CA GLU A 135 -0.81 0.08 -15.08
C GLU A 135 -0.85 -0.51 -13.66
N ILE A 136 -1.44 -1.70 -13.50
CA ILE A 136 -1.46 -2.42 -12.21
C ILE A 136 -0.05 -2.76 -11.74
N ILE A 137 0.82 -3.25 -12.63
CA ILE A 137 2.21 -3.58 -12.33
C ILE A 137 3.00 -2.32 -11.97
N ASP A 138 2.83 -1.24 -12.73
CA ASP A 138 3.51 0.03 -12.47
C ASP A 138 3.15 0.57 -11.08
N ILE A 139 1.87 0.54 -10.69
CA ILE A 139 1.44 0.91 -9.35
C ILE A 139 2.04 -0.01 -8.28
N ALA A 140 2.09 -1.33 -8.52
CA ALA A 140 2.69 -2.28 -7.59
C ALA A 140 4.19 -1.99 -7.34
N TYR A 141 4.93 -1.64 -8.40
CA TYR A 141 6.31 -1.19 -8.28
C TYR A 141 6.45 0.13 -7.53
N GLU A 142 5.60 1.10 -7.84
CA GLU A 142 5.59 2.39 -7.15
C GLU A 142 5.26 2.28 -5.65
N LEU A 143 4.49 1.26 -5.27
CA LEU A 143 4.19 0.93 -3.87
C LEU A 143 5.31 0.13 -3.19
N ALA A 144 6.28 -0.37 -3.96
CA ALA A 144 7.32 -1.30 -3.51
C ALA A 144 6.75 -2.51 -2.74
N ASP A 145 5.54 -2.96 -3.12
CA ASP A 145 4.83 -4.04 -2.44
C ASP A 145 5.07 -5.35 -3.21
N SER A 146 5.98 -6.18 -2.67
CA SER A 146 6.36 -7.45 -3.30
C SER A 146 5.18 -8.40 -3.45
N LYS A 147 4.18 -8.34 -2.56
CA LYS A 147 2.98 -9.15 -2.65
C LYS A 147 2.13 -8.69 -3.83
N LEU A 148 1.94 -7.39 -4.01
CA LEU A 148 1.21 -6.86 -5.17
C LEU A 148 1.91 -7.18 -6.49
N ILE A 149 3.25 -7.13 -6.54
CA ILE A 149 4.02 -7.54 -7.72
C ILE A 149 3.85 -9.05 -7.98
N PHE A 150 3.79 -9.86 -6.93
CA PHE A 150 3.56 -11.30 -7.06
C PHE A 150 2.16 -11.62 -7.58
N GLU A 151 1.14 -10.91 -7.10
CA GLU A 151 -0.25 -11.05 -7.54
C GLU A 151 -0.46 -10.52 -8.97
N SER A 152 0.26 -9.46 -9.38
CA SER A 152 0.13 -8.91 -10.73
C SER A 152 0.66 -9.86 -11.82
N VAL A 153 1.58 -10.76 -11.49
CA VAL A 153 2.01 -11.83 -12.40
C VAL A 153 0.86 -12.79 -12.74
N ASP A 154 -0.08 -13.04 -11.82
CA ASP A 154 -1.26 -13.87 -12.11
C ASP A 154 -2.20 -13.19 -13.13
N LEU A 155 -2.20 -11.84 -13.18
CA LEU A 155 -2.92 -11.09 -14.20
C LEU A 155 -2.29 -11.25 -15.58
N ILE A 156 -0.96 -11.31 -15.65
CA ILE A 156 -0.25 -11.60 -16.90
C ILE A 156 -0.63 -13.01 -17.39
N TYR A 157 -0.63 -14.01 -16.51
CA TYR A 157 -1.03 -15.39 -16.87
C TYR A 157 -2.46 -15.45 -17.38
N THR A 158 -3.39 -14.83 -16.66
CA THR A 158 -4.79 -14.73 -17.09
C THR A 158 -4.90 -14.04 -18.46
N GLY A 159 -4.07 -13.03 -18.72
CA GLY A 159 -3.97 -12.36 -20.02
C GLY A 159 -3.47 -13.29 -21.12
N LEU A 160 -2.42 -14.08 -20.84
CA LEU A 160 -1.81 -15.02 -21.77
C LEU A 160 -2.76 -16.18 -22.11
N ASP A 161 -3.40 -16.78 -21.11
CA ASP A 161 -4.35 -17.89 -21.27
C ASP A 161 -5.56 -17.51 -22.14
N GLN A 162 -5.95 -16.24 -22.10
CA GLN A 162 -7.10 -15.72 -22.84
C GLN A 162 -6.70 -14.99 -24.14
N SER A 163 -5.40 -14.87 -24.42
CA SER A 163 -4.91 -14.16 -25.60
C SER A 163 -5.09 -14.99 -26.86
N THR A 164 -5.81 -14.45 -27.83
CA THR A 164 -5.96 -15.03 -29.17
C THR A 164 -5.11 -14.33 -30.23
N SER A 165 -4.40 -13.26 -29.84
CA SER A 165 -3.61 -12.41 -30.72
C SER A 165 -2.12 -12.60 -30.47
N THR A 166 -1.37 -12.94 -31.51
CA THR A 166 0.10 -13.10 -31.43
C THR A 166 0.77 -11.83 -30.90
N ARG A 167 0.27 -10.64 -31.28
CA ARG A 167 0.78 -9.36 -30.77
C ARG A 167 0.56 -9.22 -29.26
N HIS A 168 -0.65 -9.50 -28.77
CA HIS A 168 -0.94 -9.38 -27.34
C HIS A 168 -0.16 -10.41 -26.52
N THR A 169 -0.06 -11.65 -27.02
CA THR A 169 0.75 -12.70 -26.39
C THR A 169 2.21 -12.26 -26.29
N ARG A 170 2.77 -11.67 -27.36
CA ARG A 170 4.13 -11.15 -27.37
C ARG A 170 4.33 -10.06 -26.32
N ASP A 171 3.44 -9.07 -26.30
CA ASP A 171 3.56 -7.92 -25.40
C ASP A 171 3.44 -8.36 -23.93
N LEU A 172 2.56 -9.33 -23.61
CA LEU A 172 2.46 -9.93 -22.28
C LEU A 172 3.69 -10.77 -21.89
N ILE A 173 4.30 -11.50 -22.82
CA ILE A 173 5.54 -12.26 -22.57
C ILE A 173 6.70 -11.30 -22.27
N TYR A 174 6.82 -10.20 -23.00
CA TYR A 174 7.82 -9.16 -22.69
C TYR A 174 7.59 -8.54 -21.31
N LEU A 175 6.32 -8.28 -20.96
CA LEU A 175 5.96 -7.76 -19.64
C LEU A 175 6.34 -8.75 -18.53
N LEU A 176 6.05 -10.03 -18.69
CA LEU A 176 6.50 -11.07 -17.75
C LEU A 176 8.02 -11.08 -17.60
N GLY A 177 8.74 -11.06 -18.73
CA GLY A 177 10.20 -11.01 -18.75
C GLY A 177 10.75 -9.80 -18.00
N SER A 178 10.14 -8.63 -18.19
CA SER A 178 10.50 -7.40 -17.46
C SER A 178 10.28 -7.56 -15.96
N VAL A 179 9.13 -8.10 -15.56
CA VAL A 179 8.76 -8.26 -14.15
C VAL A 179 9.74 -9.18 -13.41
N VAL A 180 10.02 -10.36 -13.99
CA VAL A 180 10.92 -11.35 -13.36
C VAL A 180 12.39 -10.92 -13.37
N SER A 181 12.82 -10.13 -14.36
CA SER A 181 14.19 -9.61 -14.40
C SER A 181 14.42 -8.48 -13.39
N THR A 182 13.37 -7.71 -13.10
CA THR A 182 13.43 -6.60 -12.14
C THR A 182 13.29 -7.09 -10.71
N ASN A 183 12.50 -8.15 -10.48
CA ASN A 183 12.24 -8.70 -9.16
C ASN A 183 12.96 -10.03 -8.96
N LYS A 184 13.98 -10.03 -8.10
CA LYS A 184 14.83 -11.20 -7.79
C LYS A 184 14.24 -12.13 -6.73
N ASP A 185 12.96 -12.02 -6.45
CA ASP A 185 12.26 -12.95 -5.55
C ASP A 185 12.24 -14.35 -6.17
N LEU A 186 12.87 -15.31 -5.48
CA LEU A 186 13.02 -16.68 -5.97
C LEU A 186 11.65 -17.37 -6.17
N ALA A 187 10.66 -17.07 -5.33
CA ALA A 187 9.33 -17.66 -5.46
C ALA A 187 8.61 -17.10 -6.69
N LEU A 188 8.76 -15.80 -6.99
CA LEU A 188 8.26 -15.20 -8.22
C LEU A 188 8.92 -15.80 -9.46
N GLN A 189 10.24 -15.95 -9.43
CA GLN A 189 11.02 -16.55 -10.53
C GLN A 189 10.64 -18.01 -10.78
N GLN A 190 10.51 -18.81 -9.72
CA GLN A 190 10.03 -20.19 -9.81
C GLN A 190 8.60 -20.25 -10.36
N LYS A 191 7.73 -19.34 -9.92
CA LYS A 191 6.34 -19.25 -10.40
C LYS A 191 6.29 -18.95 -11.90
N ALA A 192 7.09 -17.99 -12.38
CA ALA A 192 7.22 -17.67 -13.80
C ALA A 192 7.78 -18.82 -14.62
N LEU A 193 8.83 -19.47 -14.12
CA LEU A 193 9.42 -20.63 -14.78
C LEU A 193 8.40 -21.77 -14.90
N ASN A 194 7.67 -22.08 -13.83
CA ASN A 194 6.66 -23.13 -13.83
C ASN A 194 5.56 -22.86 -14.85
N TYR A 195 5.02 -21.63 -14.89
CA TYR A 195 4.00 -21.26 -15.86
C TYR A 195 4.49 -21.42 -17.31
N LEU A 196 5.67 -20.87 -17.63
CA LEU A 196 6.27 -20.95 -18.97
C LEU A 196 6.57 -22.39 -19.40
N LEU A 197 6.86 -23.29 -18.47
CA LEU A 197 7.10 -24.71 -18.77
C LEU A 197 5.79 -25.50 -18.91
N THR A 198 4.77 -25.20 -18.11
CA THR A 198 3.46 -25.87 -18.17
C THR A 198 2.75 -25.59 -19.49
N ASP A 199 2.67 -24.33 -19.91
CA ASP A 199 2.00 -23.93 -21.16
C ASP A 199 2.96 -23.78 -22.33
N PHE A 200 4.16 -24.37 -22.21
CA PHE A 200 5.21 -24.25 -23.21
C PHE A 200 4.72 -24.60 -24.60
N GLU A 201 3.99 -25.71 -24.77
CA GLU A 201 3.49 -26.14 -26.09
C GLU A 201 2.51 -25.12 -26.70
N GLN A 202 1.65 -24.49 -25.88
CA GLN A 202 0.71 -23.49 -26.37
C GLN A 202 1.44 -22.21 -26.77
N LEU A 203 2.33 -21.69 -25.91
CA LEU A 203 3.15 -20.52 -26.20
C LEU A 203 4.06 -20.78 -27.43
N TYR A 204 4.52 -22.03 -27.60
CA TYR A 204 5.32 -22.46 -28.74
C TYR A 204 4.55 -22.46 -30.06
N LYS A 205 3.21 -22.50 -30.08
CA LYS A 205 2.45 -22.36 -31.33
C LYS A 205 2.62 -20.98 -31.96
N HIS A 206 2.98 -19.97 -31.18
CA HIS A 206 3.27 -18.62 -31.66
C HIS A 206 4.76 -18.47 -32.00
N SER A 207 5.14 -18.72 -33.26
CA SER A 207 6.54 -18.68 -33.71
C SER A 207 7.26 -17.37 -33.39
N GLU A 208 6.52 -16.25 -33.36
CA GLU A 208 7.04 -14.91 -33.11
C GLU A 208 7.46 -14.67 -31.64
N VAL A 209 6.93 -15.43 -30.68
CA VAL A 209 7.26 -15.25 -29.25
C VAL A 209 8.25 -16.29 -28.72
N ARG A 210 8.52 -17.36 -29.49
CA ARG A 210 9.42 -18.45 -29.08
C ARG A 210 10.80 -17.97 -28.60
N PRO A 211 11.51 -17.08 -29.33
CA PRO A 211 12.86 -16.67 -28.92
C PRO A 211 12.85 -16.03 -27.53
N GLU A 212 11.82 -15.23 -27.25
CA GLU A 212 11.68 -14.52 -25.99
C GLU A 212 11.32 -15.46 -24.85
N VAL A 213 10.40 -16.41 -25.07
CA VAL A 213 10.08 -17.46 -24.09
C VAL A 213 11.33 -18.27 -23.72
N PHE A 214 12.13 -18.69 -24.71
CA PHE A 214 13.39 -19.40 -24.44
C PHE A 214 14.40 -18.55 -23.68
N ARG A 215 14.52 -17.26 -24.03
CA ARG A 215 15.40 -16.31 -23.34
C ARG A 215 15.02 -16.19 -21.87
N ILE A 216 13.73 -16.01 -21.57
CA ILE A 216 13.23 -15.89 -20.19
C ILE A 216 13.47 -17.19 -19.42
N ILE A 217 13.11 -18.35 -19.97
CA ILE A 217 13.34 -19.66 -19.34
C ILE A 217 14.83 -19.87 -19.05
N GLY A 218 15.70 -19.56 -20.02
CA GLY A 218 17.15 -19.70 -19.88
C GLY A 218 17.69 -18.82 -18.75
N ASN A 219 17.29 -17.54 -18.72
CA ASN A 219 17.69 -16.61 -17.66
C ASN A 219 17.21 -17.07 -16.28
N LEU A 220 15.93 -17.43 -16.16
CA LEU A 220 15.37 -17.91 -14.89
C LEU A 220 16.12 -19.15 -14.39
N LYS A 221 16.41 -20.12 -15.25
CA LYS A 221 17.18 -21.31 -14.87
C LYS A 221 18.58 -20.96 -14.37
N LEU A 222 19.26 -20.01 -15.02
CA LEU A 222 20.61 -19.59 -14.62
C LEU A 222 20.61 -18.81 -13.30
N GLU A 223 19.62 -17.96 -13.05
CA GLU A 223 19.51 -17.18 -11.81
C GLU A 223 19.14 -18.04 -10.60
N MET A 224 18.49 -19.19 -10.82
CA MET A 224 18.05 -20.11 -9.78
C MET A 224 19.04 -21.25 -9.47
N MET A 225 20.16 -21.31 -10.20
CA MET A 225 21.27 -22.25 -9.95
C MET A 225 22.23 -21.71 -8.89
#